data_AF-X0X616-F1
#
_entry.id   AF-X0X616-F1
#
_cell.length_a   1.000
_cell.length_b   1.000
_cell.length_c   1.000
_cell.angle_alpha   90.00
_cell.angle_beta   90.00
_cell.angle_gamma   90.00
#
_symmetry.space_group_name_H-M   'P 1'
#
loop_
_entity.id
_entity.type
_entity.pdbx_description
1 polymer ?
#
loop_
_entity_poly.entity_id
_entity_poly.type
_entity_poly.pdbx_seq_one_letter_code
_entity_poly.pdbx_strand_id
1 'polypeptide(L)'
;VMKRESFEDPEVASLMNDTFISIKVDREERPDIDSVYMMVCQTMMGRGGWPLTIIMTPDKKPFFAATYIPRESRFGRTGMLDLIPRIKELWTTRPDKIIYTADKITAAVQEMSQQAPGGGLDEATLGLAYQELSGRFDDEHGGFARTPKFPTPHNLLFLVRYWKRTGDEIALEMVETTLQHMRHGGIYDHIGFGFHRYSTDSEWLVPHFEKMLYDQAMLAMAYTEAYQATGKREYAQTAREILLYVLRDMT
;
A
#
# COMPACT_ATOMS: atom_id res chain seq x y z
N VAL A 1 -16.85 -3.30 -3.36
CA VAL A 1 -15.51 -3.13 -3.98
C VAL A 1 -15.45 -3.88 -5.31
N MET A 2 -14.59 -3.47 -6.24
CA MET A 2 -14.51 -3.92 -7.65
C MET A 2 -14.69 -5.43 -7.87
N LYS A 3 -14.21 -6.27 -6.94
CA LYS A 3 -14.47 -7.73 -6.94
C LYS A 3 -15.95 -8.07 -7.17
N ARG A 4 -16.83 -7.56 -6.31
CA ARG A 4 -18.27 -7.88 -6.33
C ARG A 4 -19.03 -7.16 -7.45
N GLU A 5 -18.61 -5.94 -7.77
CA GLU A 5 -19.29 -5.12 -8.78
C GLU A 5 -18.96 -5.52 -10.21
N SER A 6 -17.68 -5.82 -10.47
CA SER A 6 -17.16 -6.01 -11.82
C SER A 6 -16.74 -7.45 -12.07
N PHE A 7 -15.89 -8.05 -11.23
CA PHE A 7 -15.31 -9.38 -11.52
C PHE A 7 -16.25 -10.56 -11.26
N GLU A 8 -17.24 -10.41 -10.37
CA GLU A 8 -18.27 -11.41 -10.11
C GLU A 8 -19.48 -11.29 -11.06
N ASP A 9 -19.51 -10.27 -11.92
CA ASP A 9 -20.59 -10.07 -12.89
C ASP A 9 -20.46 -11.07 -14.07
N PRO A 10 -21.49 -11.87 -14.37
CA PRO A 10 -21.41 -12.89 -15.43
C PRO A 10 -21.17 -12.34 -16.83
N GLU A 11 -21.64 -11.13 -17.13
CA GLU A 11 -21.46 -10.49 -18.43
C GLU A 11 -20.02 -10.03 -18.61
N VAL A 12 -19.46 -9.37 -17.57
CA VAL A 12 -18.03 -9.00 -17.54
C VAL A 12 -17.15 -10.25 -17.63
N ALA A 13 -17.48 -11.30 -16.89
CA ALA A 13 -16.72 -12.57 -16.92
C ALA A 13 -16.73 -13.22 -18.32
N SER A 14 -17.88 -13.20 -19.00
CA SER A 14 -18.00 -13.69 -20.39
C SER A 14 -17.09 -12.92 -21.33
N LEU A 15 -17.11 -11.58 -21.28
CA LEU A 15 -16.23 -10.73 -22.08
C LEU A 15 -14.75 -10.97 -21.79
N MET A 16 -14.41 -11.14 -20.51
CA MET A 16 -13.03 -11.44 -20.09
C MET A 16 -12.56 -12.78 -20.66
N ASN A 17 -13.38 -13.83 -20.59
CA ASN A 17 -13.04 -15.17 -21.09
C ASN A 17 -12.89 -15.19 -22.62
N ASP A 18 -13.66 -14.37 -23.34
CA ASP A 18 -13.60 -14.25 -24.79
C ASP A 18 -12.43 -13.37 -25.29
N THR A 19 -11.80 -12.60 -24.40
CA THR A 19 -10.77 -11.62 -24.79
C THR A 19 -9.39 -11.93 -24.19
N PHE A 20 -9.33 -12.45 -22.96
CA PHE A 20 -8.11 -12.57 -22.18
C PHE A 20 -7.92 -13.97 -21.60
N ILE A 21 -6.66 -14.34 -21.39
CA ILE A 21 -6.31 -15.35 -20.39
C ILE A 21 -6.19 -14.64 -19.05
N SER A 22 -7.23 -14.75 -18.23
CA SER A 22 -7.30 -14.05 -16.95
C SER A 22 -6.47 -14.78 -15.88
N ILE A 23 -5.45 -14.09 -15.35
CA ILE A 23 -4.59 -14.61 -14.28
C ILE A 23 -4.83 -13.77 -13.03
N LYS A 24 -5.29 -14.42 -11.96
CA LYS A 24 -5.40 -13.80 -10.64
C LYS A 24 -4.09 -14.02 -9.88
N VAL A 25 -3.46 -12.94 -9.46
CA VAL A 25 -2.23 -12.97 -8.67
C VAL A 25 -2.56 -12.54 -7.24
N ASP A 26 -2.11 -13.31 -6.27
CA ASP A 26 -2.09 -12.89 -4.87
C ASP A 26 -0.80 -12.13 -4.61
N ARG A 27 -0.92 -10.83 -4.28
CA ARG A 27 0.23 -9.96 -4.01
C ARG A 27 0.98 -10.34 -2.74
N GLU A 28 0.32 -11.01 -1.80
CA GLU A 28 0.93 -11.38 -0.52
C GLU A 28 1.80 -12.62 -0.69
N GLU A 29 1.40 -13.54 -1.57
CA GLU A 29 2.22 -14.70 -1.96
C GLU A 29 3.29 -14.35 -3.02
N ARG A 30 3.01 -13.37 -3.89
CA ARG A 30 3.91 -12.94 -4.98
C ARG A 30 4.21 -11.43 -4.96
N PRO A 31 4.85 -10.92 -3.89
CA PRO A 31 5.22 -9.50 -3.79
C PRO A 31 6.24 -9.08 -4.87
N ASP A 32 7.02 -10.03 -5.38
CA ASP A 32 7.94 -9.83 -6.50
C ASP A 32 7.18 -9.41 -7.78
N ILE A 33 6.10 -10.11 -8.11
CA ILE A 33 5.26 -9.78 -9.27
C ILE A 33 4.54 -8.44 -9.06
N ASP A 34 3.98 -8.26 -7.86
CA ASP A 34 3.26 -7.05 -7.51
C ASP A 34 4.14 -5.80 -7.63
N SER A 35 5.38 -5.84 -7.15
CA SER A 35 6.32 -4.71 -7.24
C SER A 35 6.59 -4.26 -8.67
N VAL A 36 6.76 -5.21 -9.60
CA VAL A 36 7.03 -4.93 -11.01
C VAL A 36 5.82 -4.27 -11.66
N TYR A 37 4.63 -4.80 -11.40
CA TYR A 37 3.40 -4.27 -11.99
C TYR A 37 2.90 -2.99 -11.32
N MET A 38 3.20 -2.78 -10.05
CA MET A 38 3.00 -1.50 -9.39
C MET A 38 3.87 -0.42 -10.03
N MET A 39 5.13 -0.74 -10.35
CA MET A 39 6.02 0.17 -11.08
C MET A 39 5.45 0.51 -12.46
N VAL A 40 4.99 -0.49 -13.22
CA VAL A 40 4.30 -0.28 -14.50
C VAL A 40 3.11 0.69 -14.34
N CYS A 41 2.26 0.47 -13.34
CA CYS A 41 1.11 1.33 -13.07
C CYS A 41 1.53 2.77 -12.75
N GLN A 42 2.55 2.95 -11.91
CA GLN A 42 3.09 4.25 -11.54
C GLN A 42 3.71 4.96 -12.75
N THR A 43 4.47 4.25 -13.60
CA THR A 43 5.03 4.81 -14.83
C THR A 43 3.93 5.26 -15.80
N MET A 44 2.84 4.51 -15.91
CA MET A 44 1.75 4.84 -16.83
C MET A 44 0.80 5.93 -16.31
N MET A 45 0.50 5.93 -15.00
CA MET A 45 -0.56 6.76 -14.42
C MET A 45 -0.05 7.83 -13.46
N GLY A 46 1.25 7.85 -13.15
CA GLY A 46 1.87 8.70 -12.12
C GLY A 46 1.53 8.31 -10.68
N ARG A 47 0.66 7.30 -10.50
CA ARG A 47 0.22 6.77 -9.20
C ARG A 47 -0.03 5.28 -9.29
N GLY A 48 0.03 4.60 -8.16
CA GLY A 48 -0.24 3.18 -8.03
C GLY A 48 -1.29 2.91 -6.95
N GLY A 49 -1.81 1.70 -6.92
CA GLY A 49 -2.72 1.24 -5.89
C GLY A 49 -3.42 -0.05 -6.26
N TRP A 50 -4.17 -0.59 -5.30
CA TRP A 50 -4.98 -1.79 -5.48
C TRP A 50 -6.48 -1.46 -5.45
N PRO A 51 -7.34 -2.29 -6.08
CA PRO A 51 -7.01 -3.46 -6.91
C PRO A 51 -6.24 -3.05 -8.17
N LEU A 52 -5.23 -3.81 -8.58
CA LEU A 52 -4.39 -3.51 -9.75
C LEU A 52 -4.75 -4.46 -10.90
N THR A 53 -5.06 -3.90 -12.08
CA THR A 53 -5.33 -4.63 -13.32
C THR A 53 -4.26 -4.27 -14.35
N ILE A 54 -3.51 -5.27 -14.82
CA ILE A 54 -2.54 -5.13 -15.91
C ILE A 54 -3.03 -5.93 -17.11
N ILE A 55 -2.93 -5.34 -18.31
CA ILE A 55 -3.14 -6.06 -19.56
C ILE A 55 -1.84 -5.98 -20.36
N MET A 56 -1.40 -7.13 -20.85
CA MET A 56 -0.10 -7.32 -21.48
C MET A 56 -0.21 -8.22 -22.72
N THR A 57 0.80 -8.12 -23.58
CA THR A 57 0.94 -9.00 -24.75
C THR A 57 1.34 -10.43 -24.32
N PRO A 58 1.22 -11.44 -25.21
CA PRO A 58 1.70 -12.80 -24.95
C PRO A 58 3.21 -12.87 -24.60
N ASP A 59 3.99 -11.90 -25.06
CA ASP A 59 5.42 -11.74 -24.74
C ASP A 59 5.67 -11.09 -23.37
N LYS A 60 4.63 -10.99 -22.53
CA LYS A 60 4.66 -10.43 -21.17
C LYS A 60 5.00 -8.93 -21.10
N LYS A 61 4.68 -8.19 -22.15
CA LYS A 61 4.89 -6.73 -22.21
C LYS A 61 3.60 -5.98 -21.88
N PRO A 62 3.53 -5.23 -20.76
CA PRO A 62 2.33 -4.51 -20.36
C PRO A 62 2.07 -3.32 -21.27
N PHE A 63 0.79 -3.10 -21.63
CA PHE A 63 0.37 -1.94 -22.43
C PHE A 63 -0.81 -1.19 -21.82
N PHE A 64 -1.39 -1.70 -20.74
CA PHE A 64 -2.46 -1.05 -19.99
C PHE A 64 -2.33 -1.39 -18.51
N ALA A 65 -2.56 -0.39 -17.66
CA ALA A 65 -2.64 -0.52 -16.22
C ALA A 65 -3.80 0.34 -15.70
N ALA A 66 -4.54 -0.18 -14.74
CA ALA A 66 -5.59 0.56 -14.06
C ALA A 66 -5.79 0.03 -12.65
N THR A 67 -6.28 0.89 -11.77
CA THR A 67 -6.67 0.48 -10.42
C THR A 67 -8.15 0.08 -10.40
N TYR A 68 -9.03 0.99 -10.00
CA TYR A 68 -10.47 0.77 -9.99
C TYR A 68 -11.10 0.95 -11.38
N ILE A 69 -11.77 -0.09 -11.88
CA ILE A 69 -12.57 -0.05 -13.11
C ILE A 69 -14.02 -0.45 -12.77
N PRO A 70 -15.01 0.46 -12.93
CA PRO A 70 -16.41 0.14 -12.67
C PRO A 70 -16.96 -0.85 -13.70
N ARG A 71 -18.10 -1.48 -13.41
CA ARG A 71 -18.79 -2.35 -14.37
C ARG A 71 -19.15 -1.62 -15.66
N GLU A 72 -19.83 -0.49 -15.52
CA GLU A 72 -20.28 0.37 -16.61
C GLU A 72 -19.51 1.69 -16.63
N SER A 73 -19.49 2.37 -17.77
CA SER A 73 -18.86 3.69 -17.85
C SER A 73 -19.63 4.73 -17.04
N ARG A 74 -18.98 5.37 -16.07
CA ARG A 74 -19.60 6.39 -15.19
C ARG A 74 -18.59 7.46 -14.83
N PHE A 75 -19.05 8.71 -14.66
CA PHE A 75 -18.24 9.84 -14.19
C PHE A 75 -16.91 10.01 -14.95
N GLY A 76 -16.95 9.86 -16.29
CA GLY A 76 -15.76 9.99 -17.14
C GLY A 76 -14.77 8.82 -17.07
N ARG A 77 -15.11 7.73 -16.37
CA ARG A 77 -14.30 6.50 -16.33
C ARG A 77 -14.93 5.45 -17.24
N THR A 78 -14.11 4.83 -18.09
CA THR A 78 -14.53 3.69 -18.91
C THR A 78 -14.75 2.48 -18.01
N GLY A 79 -15.92 1.84 -18.13
CA GLY A 79 -16.24 0.61 -17.42
C GLY A 79 -15.76 -0.64 -18.16
N MET A 80 -15.79 -1.78 -17.46
CA MET A 80 -15.36 -3.08 -18.00
C MET A 80 -16.14 -3.47 -19.25
N LEU A 81 -17.46 -3.23 -19.29
CA LEU A 81 -18.29 -3.58 -20.45
C LEU A 81 -17.89 -2.85 -21.75
N ASP A 82 -17.32 -1.65 -21.65
CA ASP A 82 -16.85 -0.88 -22.80
C ASP A 82 -15.35 -1.11 -23.07
N LEU A 83 -14.57 -1.26 -22.00
CA LEU A 83 -13.12 -1.40 -22.07
C LEU A 83 -12.71 -2.69 -22.77
N ILE A 84 -13.31 -3.82 -22.38
CA ILE A 84 -12.88 -5.15 -22.85
C ILE A 84 -13.08 -5.30 -24.37
N PRO A 85 -14.28 -5.00 -24.94
CA PRO A 85 -14.49 -5.12 -26.39
C PRO A 85 -13.55 -4.19 -27.18
N ARG A 86 -13.30 -2.98 -26.66
CA ARG A 86 -12.41 -2.02 -27.30
C ARG A 86 -10.96 -2.50 -27.35
N ILE A 87 -10.50 -3.20 -26.31
CA ILE A 87 -9.17 -3.83 -26.30
C ILE A 87 -9.11 -4.98 -27.30
N LYS A 88 -10.14 -5.84 -27.35
CA LYS A 88 -10.25 -6.91 -28.33
C LYS A 88 -10.18 -6.40 -29.77
N GLU A 89 -10.93 -5.33 -30.06
CA GLU A 89 -10.93 -4.67 -31.36
C GLU A 89 -9.55 -4.10 -31.70
N LEU A 90 -8.92 -3.37 -30.76
CA LEU A 90 -7.59 -2.81 -30.98
C LEU A 90 -6.54 -3.90 -31.25
N TRP A 91 -6.59 -5.01 -30.52
CA TRP A 91 -5.70 -6.16 -30.72
C TRP A 91 -5.88 -6.80 -32.09
N THR A 92 -7.13 -6.94 -32.54
CA THR A 92 -7.44 -7.59 -33.83
C THR A 92 -7.14 -6.68 -35.02
N THR A 93 -7.44 -5.38 -34.89
CA THR A 93 -7.39 -4.44 -36.03
C THR A 93 -6.07 -3.69 -36.12
N ARG A 94 -5.39 -3.45 -34.99
CA ARG A 94 -4.19 -2.59 -34.90
C ARG A 94 -3.16 -3.14 -33.88
N PRO A 95 -2.74 -4.42 -33.99
CA PRO A 95 -1.81 -5.03 -33.04
C PRO A 95 -0.49 -4.25 -32.93
N ASP A 96 0.00 -3.68 -34.04
CA ASP A 96 1.24 -2.90 -34.08
C ASP A 96 1.23 -1.71 -33.12
N LYS A 97 0.06 -1.07 -32.92
CA LYS A 97 -0.07 0.03 -31.96
C LYS A 97 0.08 -0.45 -30.52
N ILE A 98 -0.48 -1.62 -30.21
CA ILE A 98 -0.35 -2.23 -28.89
C ILE A 98 1.10 -2.61 -28.63
N ILE A 99 1.75 -3.28 -29.59
CA ILE A 99 3.15 -3.71 -29.47
C ILE A 99 4.05 -2.49 -29.26
N TYR A 100 3.86 -1.43 -30.05
CA TYR A 100 4.61 -0.18 -29.90
C TYR A 100 4.46 0.46 -28.50
N THR A 101 3.23 0.52 -27.99
CA THR A 101 2.97 1.03 -26.62
C THR A 101 3.61 0.12 -25.57
N ALA A 102 3.50 -1.19 -25.74
CA ALA A 102 4.06 -2.18 -24.83
C ALA A 102 5.59 -2.09 -24.75
N ASP A 103 6.26 -1.93 -25.90
CA ASP A 103 7.72 -1.76 -25.99
C ASP A 103 8.18 -0.49 -25.29
N LYS A 104 7.47 0.63 -25.48
CA LYS A 104 7.77 1.90 -24.80
C LYS A 104 7.68 1.79 -23.29
N ILE A 105 6.60 1.18 -22.78
CA ILE A 105 6.41 1.01 -21.33
C ILE A 105 7.46 0.06 -20.76
N THR A 106 7.74 -1.04 -21.47
CA THR A 106 8.77 -2.00 -21.05
C THR A 106 10.16 -1.35 -20.97
N ALA A 107 10.52 -0.53 -21.96
CA ALA A 107 11.78 0.21 -21.95
C ALA A 107 11.86 1.19 -20.77
N ALA A 108 10.81 1.97 -20.52
CA ALA A 108 10.77 2.92 -19.39
C ALA A 108 10.91 2.21 -18.03
N VAL A 109 10.23 1.08 -17.84
CA VAL A 109 10.33 0.28 -16.62
C VAL A 109 11.73 -0.33 -16.48
N GLN A 110 12.32 -0.80 -17.58
CA GLN A 110 13.69 -1.32 -17.58
C GLN A 110 14.70 -0.23 -17.20
N GLU A 111 14.59 0.98 -17.76
CA GLU A 111 15.45 2.11 -17.39
C GLU A 111 15.34 2.46 -15.90
N MET A 112 14.13 2.46 -15.34
CA MET A 112 13.93 2.66 -13.91
C MET A 112 14.56 1.54 -13.07
N SER A 113 14.45 0.29 -13.51
CA SER A 113 15.07 -0.85 -12.83
C SER A 113 16.61 -0.89 -12.97
N GLN A 114 17.14 -0.27 -14.02
CA GLN A 114 18.57 -0.15 -14.30
C GLN A 114 19.19 1.11 -13.70
N GLN A 115 18.40 1.97 -13.04
CA GLN A 115 18.98 3.00 -12.17
C GLN A 115 19.90 2.28 -11.20
N ALA A 116 21.18 2.65 -11.23
CA ALA A 116 22.18 2.08 -10.35
C ALA A 116 21.63 2.11 -8.92
N PRO A 117 21.91 1.08 -8.09
CA PRO A 117 21.66 1.22 -6.67
C PRO A 117 22.23 2.58 -6.27
N GLY A 118 21.40 3.42 -5.64
CA GLY A 118 21.82 4.76 -5.25
C GLY A 118 23.15 4.70 -4.50
N GLY A 119 23.84 5.84 -4.39
CA GLY A 119 25.00 5.93 -3.51
C GLY A 119 24.69 5.33 -2.13
N GLY A 120 25.72 4.87 -1.42
CA GLY A 120 25.54 4.27 -0.10
C GLY A 120 24.69 5.17 0.81
N LEU A 121 23.75 4.58 1.53
CA LEU A 121 22.92 5.31 2.50
C LEU A 121 23.84 5.91 3.58
N ASP A 122 23.91 7.23 3.63
CA ASP A 122 24.75 7.98 4.56
C ASP A 122 23.92 8.77 5.58
N GLU A 123 24.60 9.47 6.48
CA GLU A 123 23.95 10.26 7.53
C GLU A 123 23.11 11.40 6.96
N ALA A 124 23.53 12.00 5.84
CA ALA A 124 22.75 13.02 5.14
C ALA A 124 21.42 12.44 4.63
N THR A 125 21.43 11.21 4.13
CA THR A 125 20.23 10.49 3.69
C THR A 125 19.25 10.27 4.85
N LEU A 126 19.76 9.90 6.03
CA LEU A 126 18.92 9.77 7.23
C LEU A 126 18.33 11.12 7.66
N GLY A 127 19.12 12.20 7.60
CA GLY A 127 18.66 13.55 7.91
C GLY A 127 17.56 14.03 6.95
N LEU A 128 17.69 13.75 5.65
CA LEU A 128 16.66 14.05 4.65
C LEU A 128 15.36 13.28 4.91
N ALA A 129 15.46 11.98 5.21
CA ALA A 129 14.29 11.16 5.54
C ALA A 129 13.57 11.68 6.80
N TYR A 130 14.34 12.09 7.82
CA TYR A 130 13.79 12.74 9.01
C TYR A 130 13.06 14.05 8.68
N GLN A 131 13.67 14.94 7.89
CA GLN A 131 13.05 16.20 7.47
C GLN A 131 11.74 15.98 6.71
N GLU A 132 11.70 14.98 5.82
CA GLU A 132 10.48 14.64 5.08
C GLU A 132 9.38 14.08 5.98
N LEU A 133 9.72 13.26 6.97
CA LEU A 133 8.77 12.75 7.94
C LEU A 133 8.25 13.86 8.85
N SER A 134 9.15 14.69 9.39
CA SER A 134 8.81 15.83 10.23
C SER A 134 7.88 16.81 9.51
N GLY A 135 8.15 17.12 8.23
CA GLY A 135 7.31 18.03 7.43
C GLY A 135 5.92 17.50 7.10
N ARG A 136 5.67 16.19 7.25
CA ARG A 136 4.36 15.55 7.02
C ARG A 136 3.67 15.12 8.30
N PHE A 137 4.34 15.24 9.44
CA PHE A 137 3.84 14.79 10.71
C PHE A 137 2.59 15.59 11.08
N ASP A 138 1.56 14.87 11.52
CA ASP A 138 0.34 15.43 12.08
C ASP A 138 0.55 15.59 13.59
N ASP A 139 0.79 16.82 14.04
CA ASP A 139 1.06 17.15 15.44
C ASP A 139 -0.19 17.05 16.33
N GLU A 140 -1.37 17.21 15.74
CA GLU A 140 -2.64 17.13 16.46
C GLU A 140 -3.05 15.68 16.75
N HIS A 141 -2.95 14.79 15.75
CA HIS A 141 -3.45 13.41 15.85
C HIS A 141 -2.38 12.33 15.65
N GLY A 142 -1.11 12.69 15.44
CA GLY A 142 -0.01 11.75 15.16
C GLY A 142 -0.09 11.10 13.77
N GLY A 143 0.98 10.49 13.28
CA GLY A 143 1.05 9.88 11.93
C GLY A 143 1.52 10.84 10.83
N PHE A 144 1.53 10.36 9.59
CA PHE A 144 2.23 11.04 8.46
C PHE A 144 1.37 11.21 7.20
N ALA A 145 0.06 10.96 7.30
CA ALA A 145 -0.89 11.07 6.21
C ALA A 145 -2.21 11.68 6.73
N ARG A 146 -2.99 12.30 5.84
CA ARG A 146 -4.29 12.88 6.19
C ARG A 146 -5.40 11.83 6.22
N THR A 147 -5.93 11.43 5.06
CA THR A 147 -6.96 10.40 4.95
C THR A 147 -6.85 9.62 3.62
N PRO A 148 -7.14 8.31 3.60
CA PRO A 148 -7.19 7.41 4.77
C PRO A 148 -5.83 7.35 5.48
N LYS A 149 -5.84 7.13 6.80
CA LYS A 149 -4.66 7.21 7.66
C LYS A 149 -4.15 5.82 8.03
N PHE A 150 -2.90 5.53 7.64
CA PHE A 150 -2.25 4.24 7.86
C PHE A 150 -1.24 4.32 9.02
N PRO A 151 -1.10 3.28 9.86
CA PRO A 151 -0.14 3.26 10.97
C PRO A 151 1.34 3.47 10.58
N THR A 152 1.75 3.02 9.39
CA THR A 152 3.13 3.12 8.86
C THR A 152 4.25 2.81 9.88
N PRO A 153 4.28 1.63 10.53
CA PRO A 153 5.18 1.41 11.68
C PRO A 153 6.67 1.45 11.32
N HIS A 154 7.04 1.26 10.05
CA HIS A 154 8.42 1.42 9.57
C HIS A 154 8.94 2.85 9.76
N ASN A 155 8.09 3.87 9.61
CA ASN A 155 8.45 5.25 9.90
C ASN A 155 8.73 5.44 11.39
N LEU A 156 7.92 4.82 12.26
CA LEU A 156 8.09 4.88 13.70
C LEU A 156 9.39 4.20 14.13
N LEU A 157 9.68 3.00 13.61
CA LEU A 157 10.93 2.28 13.86
C LEU A 157 12.16 3.07 13.38
N PHE A 158 12.07 3.72 12.21
CA PHE A 158 13.10 4.63 11.74
C PHE A 158 13.33 5.80 12.72
N LEU A 159 12.25 6.46 13.16
CA LEU A 159 12.33 7.62 14.06
C LEU A 159 12.88 7.27 15.45
N VAL A 160 12.52 6.12 16.03
CA VAL A 160 13.13 5.65 17.29
C VAL A 160 14.64 5.48 17.13
N ARG A 161 15.09 4.89 16.02
CA ARG A 161 16.52 4.67 15.73
C ARG A 161 17.24 5.98 15.41
N TYR A 162 16.56 6.91 14.75
CA TYR A 162 17.06 8.26 14.50
C TYR A 162 17.29 8.99 15.83
N TRP A 163 16.28 9.07 16.70
CA TRP A 163 16.41 9.59 18.07
C TRP A 163 17.58 8.95 18.81
N LYS A 164 17.68 7.62 18.79
CA LYS A 164 18.76 6.92 19.51
C LYS A 164 20.16 7.29 19.01
N ARG A 165 20.30 7.64 17.73
CA ARG A 165 21.55 8.01 17.09
C ARG A 165 21.91 9.48 17.30
N THR A 166 20.93 10.38 17.22
CA THR A 166 21.16 11.84 17.19
C THR A 166 20.85 12.53 18.51
N GLY A 167 20.02 11.93 19.36
CA GLY A 167 19.46 12.56 20.56
C GLY A 167 18.33 13.55 20.26
N ASP A 168 17.78 13.57 19.04
CA ASP A 168 16.68 14.46 18.67
C ASP A 168 15.35 14.01 19.28
N GLU A 169 14.96 14.65 20.39
CA GLU A 169 13.74 14.32 21.14
C GLU A 169 12.45 14.50 20.33
N ILE A 170 12.43 15.38 19.31
CA ILE A 170 11.25 15.56 18.44
C ILE A 170 10.98 14.27 17.66
N ALA A 171 12.03 13.55 17.26
CA ALA A 171 11.87 12.26 16.59
C ALA A 171 11.15 11.23 17.48
N LEU A 172 11.46 11.20 18.76
CA LEU A 172 10.78 10.32 19.72
C LEU A 172 9.37 10.81 20.03
N GLU A 173 9.15 12.12 20.16
CA GLU A 173 7.82 12.72 20.36
C GLU A 173 6.85 12.34 19.23
N MET A 174 7.30 12.41 17.96
CA MET A 174 6.48 11.97 16.83
C MET A 174 6.05 10.51 16.94
N VAL A 175 6.92 9.64 17.46
CA VAL A 175 6.61 8.23 17.70
C VAL A 175 5.57 8.07 18.79
N GLU A 176 5.81 8.70 19.95
CA GLU A 176 4.91 8.62 21.11
C GLU A 176 3.51 9.13 20.77
N THR A 177 3.41 10.32 20.17
CA THR A 177 2.13 10.93 19.77
C THR A 177 1.36 10.04 18.81
N THR A 178 2.04 9.43 17.82
CA THR A 178 1.38 8.52 16.87
C THR A 178 0.89 7.25 17.55
N LEU A 179 1.72 6.61 18.37
CA LEU A 179 1.36 5.36 19.07
C LEU A 179 0.23 5.57 20.09
N GLN A 180 0.22 6.70 20.79
CA GLN A 180 -0.82 7.01 21.78
C GLN A 180 -2.16 7.29 21.10
N HIS A 181 -2.18 8.10 20.04
CA HIS A 181 -3.41 8.36 19.29
C HIS A 181 -3.99 7.09 18.66
N MET A 182 -3.15 6.24 18.05
CA MET A 182 -3.61 4.96 17.53
C MET A 182 -4.17 4.05 18.64
N ARG A 183 -3.50 3.98 19.80
CA ARG A 183 -3.94 3.13 20.92
C ARG A 183 -5.27 3.59 21.51
N HIS A 184 -5.52 4.89 21.54
CA HIS A 184 -6.75 5.49 22.09
C HIS A 184 -7.87 5.63 21.05
N GLY A 185 -7.55 5.57 19.75
CA GLY A 185 -8.51 5.61 18.66
C GLY A 185 -9.30 4.31 18.46
N GLY A 186 -10.26 4.35 17.53
CA GLY A 186 -11.03 3.19 17.09
C GLY A 186 -10.29 2.29 16.08
N ILE A 187 -9.11 2.69 15.60
CA ILE A 187 -8.21 1.81 14.86
C ILE A 187 -7.72 0.63 15.72
N TYR A 188 -7.64 0.81 17.05
CA TYR A 188 -7.38 -0.27 17.98
C TYR A 188 -8.68 -0.91 18.45
N ASP A 189 -8.77 -2.24 18.39
CA ASP A 189 -9.90 -2.97 18.95
C ASP A 189 -9.75 -3.12 20.47
N HIS A 190 -10.48 -2.29 21.22
CA HIS A 190 -10.40 -2.28 22.69
C HIS A 190 -11.03 -3.52 23.36
N ILE A 191 -11.77 -4.35 22.62
CA ILE A 191 -12.41 -5.56 23.15
C ILE A 191 -11.63 -6.80 22.74
N GLY A 192 -11.38 -6.94 21.44
CA GLY A 192 -10.72 -8.08 20.84
C GLY A 192 -9.20 -7.95 20.76
N PHE A 193 -8.63 -6.78 21.02
CA PHE A 193 -7.22 -6.44 20.76
C PHE A 193 -6.83 -6.51 19.27
N GLY A 194 -5.65 -5.98 18.98
CA GLY A 194 -5.12 -5.87 17.63
C GLY A 194 -5.63 -4.64 16.88
N PHE A 195 -4.86 -4.23 15.88
CA PHE A 195 -5.10 -3.03 15.10
C PHE A 195 -5.81 -3.35 13.78
N HIS A 196 -6.80 -2.54 13.43
CA HIS A 196 -7.34 -2.47 12.09
C HIS A 196 -6.33 -1.85 11.11
N ARG A 197 -6.48 -2.17 9.83
CA ARG A 197 -5.49 -1.86 8.78
C ARG A 197 -5.22 -0.36 8.62
N TYR A 198 -6.27 0.46 8.66
CA TYR A 198 -6.18 1.91 8.56
C TYR A 198 -7.45 2.58 9.11
N SER A 199 -7.37 3.88 9.41
CA SER A 199 -8.54 4.73 9.70
C SER A 199 -9.02 5.44 8.44
N THR A 200 -10.33 5.55 8.26
CA THR A 200 -10.91 6.36 7.17
C THR A 200 -10.87 7.86 7.46
N ASP A 201 -10.69 8.24 8.72
CA ASP A 201 -10.53 9.61 9.20
C ASP A 201 -9.08 9.91 9.66
N SER A 202 -8.84 11.17 10.02
CA SER A 202 -7.55 11.67 10.50
C SER A 202 -7.29 11.36 11.98
N GLU A 203 -8.36 11.20 12.77
CA GLU A 203 -8.35 11.10 14.23
C GLU A 203 -8.17 9.67 14.74
N TRP A 204 -8.03 8.71 13.82
CA TRP A 204 -7.95 7.27 14.10
C TRP A 204 -9.24 6.64 14.66
N LEU A 205 -10.41 7.24 14.42
CA LEU A 205 -11.68 6.85 15.04
C LEU A 205 -12.43 5.75 14.28
N VAL A 206 -12.52 5.85 12.96
CA VAL A 206 -13.33 4.97 12.11
C VAL A 206 -12.42 3.99 11.36
N PRO A 207 -12.31 2.73 11.82
CA PRO A 207 -11.44 1.75 11.19
C PRO A 207 -12.00 1.22 9.87
N HIS A 208 -11.10 0.88 8.96
CA HIS A 208 -11.35 -0.18 7.99
C HIS A 208 -11.16 -1.53 8.69
N PHE A 209 -12.27 -2.21 9.02
CA PHE A 209 -12.34 -3.33 9.97
C PHE A 209 -11.47 -4.58 9.68
N GLU A 210 -10.76 -4.62 8.58
CA GLU A 210 -9.76 -5.66 8.28
C GLU A 210 -8.56 -5.58 9.24
N LYS A 211 -8.08 -6.72 9.74
CA LYS A 211 -6.84 -6.82 10.53
C LYS A 211 -5.89 -7.78 9.82
N MET A 212 -4.68 -7.34 9.52
CA MET A 212 -3.68 -8.14 8.81
C MET A 212 -2.54 -8.54 9.74
N LEU A 213 -2.00 -9.74 9.55
CA LEU A 213 -0.91 -10.27 10.38
C LEU A 213 0.35 -9.40 10.31
N TYR A 214 0.72 -8.91 9.11
CA TYR A 214 1.90 -8.07 8.96
C TYR A 214 1.75 -6.72 9.67
N ASP A 215 0.53 -6.16 9.72
CA ASP A 215 0.25 -4.93 10.47
C ASP A 215 0.44 -5.17 11.98
N GLN A 216 -0.08 -6.30 12.49
CA GLN A 216 0.13 -6.68 13.90
C GLN A 216 1.61 -6.86 14.21
N ALA A 217 2.34 -7.60 13.38
CA ALA A 217 3.76 -7.89 13.60
C ALA A 217 4.58 -6.60 13.64
N MET A 218 4.35 -5.69 12.68
CA MET A 218 5.06 -4.42 12.62
C MET A 218 4.71 -3.46 13.75
N LEU A 219 3.43 -3.41 14.17
CA LEU A 219 3.03 -2.59 15.32
C LEU A 219 3.57 -3.16 16.63
N ALA A 220 3.58 -4.48 16.82
CA ALA A 220 4.18 -5.09 18.00
C ALA A 220 5.67 -4.71 18.12
N MET A 221 6.41 -4.66 17.01
CA MET A 221 7.79 -4.15 16.99
C MET A 221 7.87 -2.67 17.38
N ALA A 222 7.04 -1.81 16.78
CA ALA A 222 7.07 -0.37 17.06
C ALA A 222 6.74 -0.06 18.54
N TYR A 223 5.70 -0.68 19.10
CA TYR A 223 5.36 -0.54 20.53
C TYR A 223 6.45 -1.14 21.44
N THR A 224 7.13 -2.21 21.02
CA THR A 224 8.25 -2.77 21.79
C THR A 224 9.46 -1.82 21.80
N GLU A 225 9.86 -1.29 20.65
CA GLU A 225 10.97 -0.33 20.56
C GLU A 225 10.63 0.98 21.31
N ALA A 226 9.37 1.44 21.27
CA ALA A 226 8.92 2.58 22.07
C ALA A 226 8.98 2.31 23.58
N TYR A 227 8.64 1.10 24.04
CA TYR A 227 8.83 0.72 25.44
C TYR A 227 10.31 0.73 25.84
N GLN A 228 11.19 0.23 24.97
CA GLN A 228 12.64 0.23 25.23
C GLN A 228 13.22 1.64 25.27
N ALA A 229 12.72 2.55 24.42
CA ALA A 229 13.16 3.94 24.38
C ALA A 229 12.71 4.74 25.62
N THR A 230 11.48 4.52 26.09
CA THR A 230 10.82 5.41 27.06
C THR A 230 10.60 4.81 28.45
N GLY A 231 10.60 3.48 28.57
CA GLY A 231 10.20 2.77 29.79
C GLY A 231 8.71 2.83 30.13
N LYS A 232 7.85 3.47 29.31
CA LYS A 232 6.43 3.63 29.58
C LYS A 232 5.67 2.30 29.41
N ARG A 233 5.05 1.83 30.49
CA ARG A 233 4.40 0.50 30.55
C ARG A 233 3.24 0.34 29.56
N GLU A 234 2.59 1.42 29.14
CA GLU A 234 1.49 1.41 28.16
C GLU A 234 1.90 0.81 26.81
N TYR A 235 3.14 1.04 26.37
CA TYR A 235 3.63 0.48 25.12
C TYR A 235 3.90 -1.02 25.25
N ALA A 236 4.51 -1.45 26.36
CA ALA A 236 4.68 -2.88 26.64
C ALA A 236 3.34 -3.62 26.76
N GLN A 237 2.34 -2.97 27.35
CA GLN A 237 0.99 -3.53 27.45
C GLN A 237 0.37 -3.70 26.06
N THR A 238 0.40 -2.65 25.24
CA THR A 238 -0.15 -2.70 23.88
C THR A 238 0.55 -3.76 23.02
N ALA A 239 1.88 -3.87 23.09
CA ALA A 239 2.62 -4.92 22.39
C ALA A 239 2.16 -6.33 22.81
N ARG A 240 1.95 -6.57 24.11
CA ARG A 240 1.42 -7.86 24.59
C ARG A 240 0.00 -8.12 24.11
N GLU A 241 -0.86 -7.11 24.12
CA GLU A 241 -2.24 -7.24 23.62
C GLU A 241 -2.29 -7.59 22.13
N ILE A 242 -1.42 -6.97 21.31
CA ILE A 242 -1.27 -7.34 19.90
C ILE A 242 -0.85 -8.82 19.78
N LEU A 243 0.16 -9.25 20.55
CA LEU A 243 0.64 -10.63 20.50
C LEU A 243 -0.42 -11.63 20.99
N LEU A 244 -1.22 -11.27 21.99
CA LEU A 244 -2.36 -12.07 22.46
C LEU A 244 -3.42 -12.24 21.36
N TYR A 245 -3.74 -11.17 20.62
CA TYR A 245 -4.62 -11.23 19.46
C TYR A 245 -4.08 -12.18 18.39
N VAL A 246 -2.79 -12.02 18.01
CA VAL A 246 -2.16 -12.86 16.99
C VAL A 246 -2.20 -14.34 17.38
N LEU A 247 -1.83 -14.67 18.63
CA LEU A 247 -1.84 -16.04 19.14
C LEU A 247 -3.25 -16.64 19.26
N ARG A 248 -4.28 -15.81 19.40
CA ARG A 248 -5.68 -16.26 19.57
C ARG A 248 -6.37 -16.46 18.23
N ASP A 249 -6.17 -15.55 17.28
CA ASP A 249 -7.01 -15.44 16.07
C ASP A 249 -6.26 -15.63 14.75
N MET A 250 -4.92 -15.55 14.74
CA MET A 250 -4.12 -15.60 13.50
C MET A 250 -3.14 -16.79 13.44
N THR A 251 -3.15 -17.66 14.45
CA THR A 251 -2.39 -18.90 14.54
C THR A 251 -3.28 -20.03 15.00
#